data_AF-A0A1Y3U2Z9-F1
#
_entry.id   AF-A0A1Y3U2Z9-F1
#
_cell.length_a   1.000
_cell.length_b   1.000
_cell.length_c   1.000
_cell.angle_alpha   90.00
_cell.angle_beta   90.00
_cell.angle_gamma   90.00
#
_symmetry.space_group_name_H-M   'P 1'
#
loop_
_entity.id
_entity.type
_entity.pdbx_description
1 polymer ?
#
loop_
_entity_poly.entity_id
_entity_poly.type
_entity_poly.pdbx_seq_one_letter_code
_entity_poly.pdbx_strand_id
1 'polypeptide(L)'
;MANISSASGKITLKGDWTQEAIAALELVLDMWEFYGEYGIQSYDGFDEEHLTSYFFGCGRWSFSGTLDSFEDWTRDWLKEKPKRPNGELIHSLTEEQYENFLKIMCENHLVIEMDFEDVEEGCGVHIHEIGQFTSGDGSCISYKIMECEDIVPSWDDYETEALDEAVDFFENFLSDVNRKKLRKWVKNNVTPTDIFEDTDDYWEIIEYFGDCGEDPFIEFFLKFSPDTEEWEELNGFYEEMWGCPVEENIDEGYGEDFDFYDEDDDDDDDDEDRDVNTWDTEPQYPLDEIDSMEISGSAFVLTGDFQNCDGDRDEVKKMIEAKGGRCTGAVSGKTNYLVLGDFGSAGAKKIDQVMEQRAKGKDVKIIAEYDLFRFL
;
A
#
# COMPACT_ATOMS: atom_id res chain seq x y z
N MET A 1 -16.21 -0.79 16.45
CA MET A 1 -15.35 -1.45 17.46
C MET A 1 -13.98 -0.78 17.42
N ALA A 2 -12.99 -1.14 18.23
CA ALA A 2 -11.62 -0.75 17.86
C ALA A 2 -11.18 -1.74 16.78
N ASN A 3 -10.78 -1.26 15.61
CA ASN A 3 -10.25 -2.16 14.58
C ASN A 3 -8.92 -2.71 15.09
N ILE A 4 -8.77 -4.03 15.03
CA ILE A 4 -7.52 -4.72 15.36
C ILE A 4 -6.81 -4.95 14.04
N SER A 5 -5.50 -4.84 14.07
CA SER A 5 -4.65 -5.28 12.96
C SER A 5 -3.91 -6.54 13.33
N SER A 6 -3.71 -7.39 12.34
CA SER A 6 -2.92 -8.61 12.44
C SER A 6 -1.67 -8.46 11.59
N ALA A 7 -0.51 -8.69 12.21
CA ALA A 7 0.75 -8.66 11.52
C ALA A 7 1.42 -10.04 11.53
N SER A 8 2.09 -10.38 10.44
CA SER A 8 2.87 -11.62 10.37
C SER A 8 4.14 -11.41 9.57
N GLY A 9 5.22 -12.06 10.00
CA GLY A 9 6.52 -11.82 9.37
C GLY A 9 7.67 -12.53 10.06
N LYS A 10 8.86 -11.97 9.88
CA LYS A 10 10.11 -12.50 10.42
C LYS A 10 10.80 -11.47 11.32
N ILE A 11 11.32 -11.97 12.43
CA ILE A 11 12.27 -11.27 13.27
C ILE A 11 13.66 -11.77 12.90
N THR A 12 14.58 -10.87 12.57
CA THR A 12 15.98 -11.19 12.28
C THR A 12 16.92 -10.43 13.20
N LEU A 13 17.76 -11.17 13.91
CA LEU A 13 18.76 -10.63 14.82
C LEU A 13 20.05 -10.30 14.05
N LYS A 14 20.32 -9.01 13.86
CA LYS A 14 21.53 -8.52 13.16
C LYS A 14 22.57 -8.05 14.18
N GLY A 15 23.83 -8.42 13.94
CA GLY A 15 24.97 -8.11 14.82
C GLY A 15 25.56 -9.36 15.48
N ASP A 16 26.43 -9.16 16.48
CA ASP A 16 27.13 -10.23 17.20
C ASP A 16 26.29 -10.74 18.39
N TRP A 17 25.22 -11.46 18.07
CA TRP A 17 24.27 -12.01 19.06
C TRP A 17 24.85 -13.24 19.77
N THR A 18 25.49 -13.00 20.92
CA THR A 18 25.96 -14.06 21.82
C THR A 18 24.79 -14.75 22.54
N GLN A 19 25.00 -15.97 23.06
CA GLN A 19 24.01 -16.66 23.90
C GLN A 19 23.52 -15.81 25.11
N GLU A 20 24.38 -14.94 25.66
CA GLU A 20 23.99 -14.03 26.75
C GLU A 20 23.01 -12.95 26.26
N ALA A 21 23.26 -12.38 25.07
CA ALA A 21 22.36 -11.40 24.46
C ALA A 21 21.02 -12.02 24.08
N ILE A 22 21.05 -13.23 23.52
CA ILE A 22 19.84 -13.99 23.14
C ILE A 22 19.00 -14.30 24.38
N ALA A 23 19.62 -14.82 25.45
CA ALA A 23 18.90 -15.11 26.70
C ALA A 23 18.31 -13.84 27.34
N ALA A 24 18.95 -12.68 27.17
CA ALA A 24 18.39 -11.40 27.61
C ALA A 24 17.18 -10.97 26.76
N LEU A 25 17.25 -11.16 25.44
CA LEU A 25 16.15 -10.89 24.51
C LEU A 25 14.93 -11.78 24.79
N GLU A 26 15.12 -13.07 25.04
CA GLU A 26 14.01 -14.00 25.30
C GLU A 26 13.11 -13.53 26.46
N LEU A 27 13.69 -12.92 27.49
CA LEU A 27 12.93 -12.34 28.61
C LEU A 27 12.13 -11.10 28.21
N VAL A 28 12.62 -10.34 27.23
CA VAL A 28 11.93 -9.19 26.66
C VAL A 28 10.81 -9.66 25.71
N LEU A 29 11.03 -10.70 24.93
CA LEU A 29 9.98 -11.29 24.09
C LEU A 29 8.85 -11.92 24.92
N ASP A 30 9.16 -12.55 26.06
CA ASP A 30 8.16 -13.04 27.04
C ASP A 30 7.31 -11.90 27.63
N MET A 31 7.92 -10.73 27.81
CA MET A 31 7.21 -9.51 28.15
C MET A 31 6.31 -9.04 27.01
N TRP A 32 6.73 -9.15 25.76
CA TRP A 32 5.97 -8.66 24.61
C TRP A 32 4.92 -9.66 24.09
N GLU A 33 4.88 -10.88 24.62
CA GLU A 33 3.83 -11.86 24.31
C GLU A 33 2.43 -11.26 24.52
N PHE A 34 1.42 -11.76 23.83
CA PHE A 34 0.07 -11.21 23.89
C PHE A 34 -0.49 -11.08 25.32
N TYR A 35 -0.85 -9.85 25.70
CA TYR A 35 -1.70 -9.63 26.87
C TYR A 35 -2.81 -8.62 26.57
N GLY A 36 -4.04 -9.13 26.54
CA GLY A 36 -5.18 -8.39 26.01
C GLY A 36 -5.30 -8.62 24.51
N GLU A 37 -5.42 -7.53 23.73
CA GLU A 37 -5.63 -7.54 22.27
C GLU A 37 -4.35 -7.21 21.47
N TYR A 38 -3.20 -6.96 22.12
CA TYR A 38 -1.97 -6.47 21.46
C TYR A 38 -0.72 -7.19 21.97
N GLY A 39 0.28 -7.33 21.11
CA GLY A 39 1.57 -7.96 21.44
C GLY A 39 2.25 -8.63 20.24
N ILE A 40 3.34 -9.35 20.51
CA ILE A 40 4.14 -10.11 19.53
C ILE A 40 4.42 -11.49 20.10
N GLN A 41 4.23 -12.54 19.30
CA GLN A 41 4.63 -13.90 19.63
C GLN A 41 5.57 -14.46 18.57
N SER A 42 6.78 -14.86 18.97
CA SER A 42 7.74 -15.57 18.13
C SER A 42 7.65 -17.09 18.33
N TYR A 43 7.78 -17.89 17.27
CA TYR A 43 7.50 -19.33 17.33
C TYR A 43 8.73 -20.23 17.46
N ASP A 44 9.87 -19.86 16.87
CA ASP A 44 11.00 -20.78 16.69
C ASP A 44 12.13 -20.55 17.73
N GLY A 45 12.05 -19.45 18.50
CA GLY A 45 13.11 -19.04 19.42
C GLY A 45 14.38 -18.61 18.67
N PHE A 46 15.45 -18.34 19.43
CA PHE A 46 16.73 -17.92 18.85
C PHE A 46 17.89 -18.67 19.49
N ASP A 47 18.93 -18.94 18.70
CA ASP A 47 20.22 -19.41 19.18
C ASP A 47 21.36 -18.87 18.28
N GLU A 48 22.62 -19.13 18.65
CA GLU A 48 23.78 -18.60 17.91
C GLU A 48 23.85 -19.07 16.44
N GLU A 49 23.17 -20.16 16.09
CA GLU A 49 23.09 -20.69 14.73
C GLU A 49 21.77 -20.29 14.02
N HIS A 50 20.72 -19.95 14.78
CA HIS A 50 19.39 -19.59 14.30
C HIS A 50 18.98 -18.20 14.81
N LEU A 51 19.34 -17.17 14.05
CA LEU A 51 19.08 -15.76 14.35
C LEU A 51 17.81 -15.20 13.70
N THR A 52 16.97 -16.05 13.14
CA THR A 52 15.71 -15.66 12.49
C THR A 52 14.58 -16.54 13.00
N SER A 53 13.45 -15.92 13.36
CA SER A 53 12.22 -16.62 13.77
C SER A 53 11.02 -15.97 13.10
N TYR A 54 10.01 -16.78 12.76
CA TYR A 54 8.70 -16.24 12.42
C TYR A 54 8.01 -15.65 13.65
N PHE A 55 7.17 -14.64 13.43
CA PHE A 55 6.33 -14.05 14.46
C PHE A 55 4.93 -13.72 13.96
N PHE A 56 4.02 -13.57 14.92
CA PHE A 56 2.69 -12.99 14.73
C PHE A 56 2.50 -11.85 15.72
N GLY A 57 1.89 -10.75 15.29
CA GLY A 57 1.65 -9.55 16.09
C GLY A 57 0.22 -9.03 15.95
N CYS A 58 -0.24 -8.27 16.94
CA CYS A 58 -1.51 -7.55 16.85
C CYS A 58 -1.37 -6.12 17.38
N GLY A 59 -2.00 -5.18 16.68
CA GLY A 59 -1.99 -3.75 16.99
C GLY A 59 -3.38 -3.19 17.22
N ARG A 60 -3.44 -2.05 17.92
CA ARG A 60 -4.68 -1.27 18.03
C ARG A 60 -4.70 -0.29 16.88
N TRP A 61 -5.64 -0.46 15.95
CA TRP A 61 -5.65 0.24 14.66
C TRP A 61 -4.54 -0.29 13.75
N SER A 62 -3.26 -0.11 14.08
CA SER A 62 -2.12 -0.65 13.30
C SER A 62 -1.07 -1.30 14.22
N PHE A 63 -0.52 -2.44 13.82
CA PHE A 63 0.60 -3.08 14.51
C PHE A 63 1.88 -2.27 14.26
N SER A 64 2.13 -1.84 13.02
CA SER A 64 3.19 -0.89 12.67
C SER A 64 3.17 0.33 13.60
N GLY A 65 2.00 0.97 13.74
CA GLY A 65 1.82 2.13 14.63
C GLY A 65 1.98 1.83 16.13
N THR A 66 1.98 0.56 16.53
CA THR A 66 2.13 0.13 17.93
C THR A 66 3.61 -0.05 18.33
N LEU A 67 4.51 -0.36 17.39
CA LEU A 67 5.91 -0.73 17.67
C LEU A 67 6.71 0.37 18.39
N ASP A 68 6.46 1.64 18.08
CA ASP A 68 7.07 2.78 18.76
C ASP A 68 6.69 2.88 20.26
N SER A 69 5.57 2.27 20.67
CA SER A 69 5.07 2.29 22.05
C SER A 69 5.65 1.19 22.94
N PHE A 70 6.44 0.26 22.39
CA PHE A 70 6.92 -0.92 23.14
C PHE A 70 7.85 -0.56 24.30
N GLU A 71 8.63 0.50 24.19
CA GLU A 71 9.48 1.00 25.30
C GLU A 71 8.63 1.45 26.49
N ASP A 72 7.65 2.33 26.24
CA ASP A 72 6.75 2.84 27.28
C ASP A 72 5.96 1.70 27.92
N TRP A 73 5.46 0.78 27.09
CA TRP A 73 4.74 -0.41 27.52
C TRP A 73 5.57 -1.31 28.44
N THR A 74 6.81 -1.59 28.05
CA THR A 74 7.74 -2.41 28.83
C THR A 74 8.00 -1.80 30.20
N ARG A 75 8.22 -0.47 30.26
CA ARG A 75 8.45 0.23 31.53
C ARG A 75 7.23 0.27 32.42
N ASP A 76 6.05 0.49 31.85
CA ASP A 76 4.81 0.48 32.60
C ASP A 76 4.54 -0.90 33.21
N TRP A 77 4.80 -1.98 32.47
CA TRP A 77 4.60 -3.34 33.00
C TRP A 77 5.60 -3.76 34.07
N LEU A 78 6.87 -3.37 33.93
CA LEU A 78 7.86 -3.54 34.99
C LEU A 78 7.42 -2.88 36.32
N LYS A 79 6.72 -1.75 36.22
CA LYS A 79 6.20 -0.99 37.37
C LYS A 79 4.89 -1.55 37.92
N GLU A 80 3.93 -1.85 37.05
CA GLU A 80 2.58 -2.28 37.41
C GLU A 80 2.53 -3.74 37.86
N LYS A 81 3.45 -4.58 37.36
CA LYS A 81 3.54 -6.02 37.64
C LYS A 81 2.20 -6.74 37.42
N PRO A 82 1.65 -6.64 36.20
CA PRO A 82 0.39 -7.28 35.83
C PRO A 82 0.42 -8.79 36.10
N LYS A 83 -0.77 -9.35 36.38
CA LYS A 83 -0.94 -10.75 36.77
C LYS A 83 -1.97 -11.45 35.90
N ARG A 84 -1.69 -12.71 35.57
CA ARG A 84 -2.64 -13.62 34.93
C ARG A 84 -3.82 -13.89 35.89
N PRO A 85 -4.98 -14.38 35.40
CA PRO A 85 -6.14 -14.69 36.25
C PRO A 85 -5.85 -15.68 37.39
N ASN A 86 -4.82 -16.52 37.25
CA ASN A 86 -4.35 -17.45 38.27
C ASN A 86 -3.51 -16.77 39.39
N GLY A 87 -3.20 -15.47 39.26
CA GLY A 87 -2.45 -14.69 40.24
C GLY A 87 -0.94 -14.66 40.05
N GLU A 88 -0.40 -15.36 39.05
CA GLU A 88 1.02 -15.33 38.67
C GLU A 88 1.33 -14.08 37.86
N LEU A 89 2.59 -13.61 37.90
CA LEU A 89 3.01 -12.50 37.03
C LEU A 89 2.89 -12.93 35.58
N ILE A 90 2.57 -11.97 34.72
CA ILE A 90 2.46 -12.26 33.30
C ILE A 90 3.82 -12.60 32.68
N HIS A 91 4.86 -11.87 33.10
CA HIS A 91 6.25 -11.96 32.64
C HIS A 91 7.21 -12.20 33.82
N SER A 92 8.44 -12.64 33.52
CA SER A 92 9.50 -12.82 34.52
C SER A 92 10.60 -11.75 34.52
N LEU A 93 10.63 -10.88 33.50
CA LEU A 93 11.63 -9.81 33.36
C LEU A 93 11.63 -8.83 34.55
N THR A 94 12.84 -8.45 34.98
CA THR A 94 13.07 -7.41 36.00
C THR A 94 13.69 -6.16 35.39
N GLU A 95 13.59 -5.03 36.10
CA GLU A 95 14.19 -3.75 35.67
C GLU A 95 15.71 -3.86 35.48
N GLU A 96 16.42 -4.58 36.37
CA GLU A 96 17.87 -4.81 36.21
C GLU A 96 18.20 -5.64 34.95
N GLN A 97 17.37 -6.63 34.62
CA GLN A 97 17.56 -7.43 33.40
C GLN A 97 17.27 -6.62 32.14
N TYR A 98 16.24 -5.79 32.15
CA TYR A 98 15.92 -4.92 31.01
C TYR A 98 17.03 -3.88 30.77
N GLU A 99 17.49 -3.21 31.82
CA GLU A 99 18.60 -2.25 31.73
C GLU A 99 19.93 -2.93 31.32
N ASN A 100 20.11 -4.21 31.65
CA ASN A 100 21.25 -4.99 31.15
C ASN A 100 21.11 -5.31 29.66
N PHE A 101 19.91 -5.70 29.22
CA PHE A 101 19.60 -5.96 27.81
C PHE A 101 19.87 -4.73 26.93
N LEU A 102 19.41 -3.54 27.35
CA LEU A 102 19.64 -2.28 26.62
C LEU A 102 21.14 -1.96 26.48
N LYS A 103 21.92 -2.19 27.54
CA LYS A 103 23.38 -2.02 27.50
C LYS A 103 24.05 -3.00 26.54
N ILE A 104 23.64 -4.27 26.57
CA ILE A 104 24.15 -5.29 25.65
C ILE A 104 23.87 -4.88 24.20
N MET A 105 22.65 -4.42 23.91
CA MET A 105 22.29 -3.92 22.56
C MET A 105 23.18 -2.76 22.13
N CYS A 106 23.42 -1.78 23.01
CA CYS A 106 24.24 -0.62 22.72
C CYS A 106 25.71 -0.98 22.51
N GLU A 107 26.31 -1.73 23.44
CA GLU A 107 27.74 -2.07 23.41
C GLU A 107 28.10 -2.94 22.20
N ASN A 108 27.23 -3.89 21.85
CA ASN A 108 27.45 -4.81 20.74
C ASN A 108 26.83 -4.35 19.43
N HIS A 109 26.21 -3.16 19.40
CA HIS A 109 25.54 -2.59 18.22
C HIS A 109 24.51 -3.57 17.62
N LEU A 110 23.73 -4.21 18.49
CA LEU A 110 22.73 -5.21 18.10
C LEU A 110 21.48 -4.55 17.56
N VAL A 111 20.87 -5.21 16.59
CA VAL A 111 19.64 -4.78 15.94
C VAL A 111 18.67 -5.96 15.90
N ILE A 112 17.41 -5.69 16.22
CA ILE A 112 16.30 -6.62 16.00
C ILE A 112 15.52 -6.05 14.83
N GLU A 113 15.65 -6.69 13.68
CA GLU A 113 14.89 -6.31 12.49
C GLU A 113 13.56 -7.06 12.46
N MET A 114 12.51 -6.32 12.11
CA MET A 114 11.16 -6.78 11.89
C MET A 114 10.88 -6.60 10.40
N ASP A 115 10.50 -7.65 9.70
CA ASP A 115 10.09 -7.66 8.30
C ASP A 115 8.73 -8.36 8.24
N PHE A 116 7.66 -7.60 8.01
CA PHE A 116 6.31 -8.10 8.20
C PHE A 116 5.29 -7.41 7.32
N GLU A 117 4.17 -8.09 7.16
CA GLU A 117 2.95 -7.52 6.62
C GLU A 117 2.01 -7.22 7.79
N ASP A 118 1.39 -6.04 7.77
CA ASP A 118 0.37 -5.60 8.72
C ASP A 118 -0.94 -5.42 7.98
N VAL A 119 -1.93 -6.23 8.36
CA VAL A 119 -3.26 -6.26 7.77
C VAL A 119 -4.24 -5.74 8.81
N GLU A 120 -4.79 -4.55 8.56
CA GLU A 120 -5.92 -4.05 9.36
C GLU A 120 -7.19 -4.86 9.04
N GLU A 121 -7.92 -5.33 10.07
CA GLU A 121 -9.18 -6.06 9.85
C GLU A 121 -10.22 -5.18 9.12
N GLY A 122 -10.81 -5.70 8.03
CA GLY A 122 -11.82 -5.02 7.21
C GLY A 122 -11.23 -4.36 5.96
N CYS A 123 -11.77 -3.20 5.55
CA CYS A 123 -11.26 -2.34 4.47
C CYS A 123 -9.96 -1.57 4.84
N GLY A 124 -9.19 -2.05 5.82
CA GLY A 124 -8.06 -1.32 6.35
C GLY A 124 -6.80 -1.45 5.49
N VAL A 125 -5.77 -0.68 5.82
CA VAL A 125 -4.53 -0.66 5.01
C VAL A 125 -3.78 -1.98 5.20
N HIS A 126 -3.39 -2.61 4.10
CA HIS A 126 -2.42 -3.70 4.10
C HIS A 126 -1.06 -3.11 3.74
N ILE A 127 -0.09 -3.20 4.63
CA ILE A 127 1.26 -2.69 4.39
C ILE A 127 2.30 -3.79 4.57
N HIS A 128 3.38 -3.70 3.81
CA HIS A 128 4.65 -4.35 4.11
C HIS A 128 5.55 -3.35 4.82
N GLU A 129 6.09 -3.70 5.98
CA GLU A 129 7.01 -2.86 6.72
C GLU A 129 8.28 -3.63 7.10
N ILE A 130 9.42 -2.98 6.85
CA ILE A 130 10.70 -3.34 7.44
C ILE A 130 11.11 -2.24 8.42
N GLY A 131 11.27 -2.61 9.69
CA GLY A 131 11.77 -1.71 10.71
C GLY A 131 12.69 -2.39 11.72
N GLN A 132 13.30 -1.60 12.57
CA GLN A 132 14.39 -2.05 13.43
C GLN A 132 14.26 -1.50 14.84
N PHE A 133 14.28 -2.40 15.83
CA PHE A 133 14.55 -2.02 17.21
C PHE A 133 16.06 -1.91 17.45
N THR A 134 16.46 -0.79 18.05
CA THR A 134 17.84 -0.51 18.45
C THR A 134 17.87 0.16 19.82
N SER A 135 19.00 0.06 20.53
CA SER A 135 19.26 0.86 21.73
C SER A 135 20.56 1.65 21.54
N GLY A 136 20.44 2.88 21.02
CA GLY A 136 21.60 3.68 20.61
C GLY A 136 22.43 4.24 21.77
N ASP A 137 21.79 4.52 22.92
CA ASP A 137 22.45 5.07 24.11
C ASP A 137 22.48 4.09 25.30
N GLY A 138 21.91 2.89 25.12
CA GLY A 138 21.79 1.87 26.16
C GLY A 138 20.81 2.21 27.27
N SER A 139 19.96 3.23 27.08
CA SER A 139 18.99 3.70 28.08
C SER A 139 17.54 3.45 27.68
N CYS A 140 17.21 3.43 26.39
CA CYS A 140 15.88 3.03 25.88
C CYS A 140 16.01 2.18 24.63
N ILE A 141 14.99 1.38 24.33
CA ILE A 141 14.81 0.81 22.99
C ILE A 141 14.01 1.79 22.15
N SER A 142 14.35 1.90 20.88
CA SER A 142 13.62 2.71 19.90
C SER A 142 13.38 1.87 18.65
N TYR A 143 12.16 1.97 18.13
CA TYR A 143 11.83 1.42 16.82
C TYR A 143 12.04 2.47 15.74
N LYS A 144 12.42 2.01 14.55
CA LYS A 144 12.60 2.88 13.39
C LYS A 144 12.17 2.14 12.13
N ILE A 145 11.23 2.73 11.41
CA ILE A 145 10.81 2.28 10.08
C ILE A 145 11.94 2.56 9.07
N MET A 146 12.26 1.55 8.28
CA MET A 146 13.28 1.59 7.23
C MET A 146 12.63 1.61 5.85
N GLU A 147 11.65 0.73 5.63
CA GLU A 147 10.84 0.58 4.41
C GLU A 147 9.40 0.34 4.85
N CYS A 148 8.43 0.96 4.17
CA CYS A 148 7.01 0.83 4.44
C CYS A 148 6.28 1.08 3.12
N GLU A 149 5.62 0.05 2.61
CA GLU A 149 4.96 0.06 1.31
C GLU A 149 3.52 -0.43 1.46
N ASP A 150 2.58 0.26 0.81
CA ASP A 150 1.21 -0.21 0.72
C ASP A 150 1.16 -1.46 -0.16
N ILE A 151 0.63 -2.56 0.36
CA ILE A 151 0.29 -3.73 -0.42
C ILE A 151 -1.07 -3.43 -1.04
N VAL A 152 -1.05 -3.10 -2.34
CA VAL A 152 -2.27 -3.01 -3.13
C VAL A 152 -2.70 -4.43 -3.45
N PRO A 153 -3.86 -4.90 -2.96
CA PRO A 153 -4.35 -6.23 -3.27
C PRO A 153 -4.49 -6.39 -4.78
N SER A 154 -4.13 -7.56 -5.32
CA SER A 154 -4.42 -7.94 -6.70
C SER A 154 -5.53 -8.98 -6.71
N TRP A 155 -6.36 -8.99 -7.75
CA TRP A 155 -7.29 -10.09 -8.01
C TRP A 155 -6.58 -11.46 -8.13
N ASP A 156 -5.27 -11.46 -8.39
CA ASP A 156 -4.46 -12.68 -8.46
C ASP A 156 -4.06 -13.22 -7.06
N ASP A 157 -4.25 -12.43 -5.99
CA ASP A 157 -4.04 -12.84 -4.59
C ASP A 157 -5.25 -13.58 -4.01
N TYR A 158 -6.41 -13.45 -4.67
CA TYR A 158 -7.65 -14.14 -4.34
C TYR A 158 -7.79 -15.44 -5.14
N GLU A 159 -8.68 -16.35 -4.71
CA GLU A 159 -9.02 -17.51 -5.54
C GLU A 159 -9.57 -17.01 -6.89
N THR A 160 -9.33 -17.75 -7.98
CA THR A 160 -9.76 -17.34 -9.34
C THR A 160 -11.27 -17.07 -9.41
N GLU A 161 -12.04 -17.67 -8.49
CA GLU A 161 -13.48 -17.53 -8.35
C GLU A 161 -13.89 -16.09 -7.95
N ALA A 162 -13.06 -15.35 -7.20
CA ALA A 162 -13.44 -14.03 -6.66
C ALA A 162 -13.65 -12.97 -7.74
N LEU A 163 -12.75 -12.94 -8.72
CA LEU A 163 -12.90 -12.06 -9.89
C LEU A 163 -14.08 -12.51 -10.76
N ASP A 164 -14.36 -13.80 -10.84
CA ASP A 164 -15.49 -14.32 -11.62
C ASP A 164 -16.82 -13.92 -10.97
N GLU A 165 -16.96 -14.05 -9.64
CA GLU A 165 -18.14 -13.65 -8.88
C GLU A 165 -18.35 -12.13 -8.92
N ALA A 166 -17.29 -11.34 -8.81
CA ALA A 166 -17.37 -9.88 -9.00
C ALA A 166 -17.88 -9.53 -10.42
N VAL A 167 -17.40 -10.22 -11.46
CA VAL A 167 -17.87 -10.00 -12.83
C VAL A 167 -19.33 -10.41 -12.99
N ASP A 168 -19.73 -11.55 -12.42
CA ASP A 168 -21.12 -12.02 -12.46
C ASP A 168 -22.07 -11.06 -11.72
N PHE A 169 -21.64 -10.50 -10.59
CA PHE A 169 -22.37 -9.47 -9.86
C PHE A 169 -22.67 -8.24 -10.74
N PHE A 170 -21.64 -7.65 -11.37
CA PHE A 170 -21.85 -6.49 -12.25
C PHE A 170 -22.57 -6.84 -13.57
N GLU A 171 -22.44 -8.08 -14.04
CA GLU A 171 -23.13 -8.57 -15.25
C GLU A 171 -24.65 -8.57 -15.06
N ASN A 172 -25.15 -8.84 -13.84
CA ASN A 172 -26.58 -8.83 -13.52
C ASN A 172 -27.24 -7.46 -13.74
N PHE A 173 -26.47 -6.38 -13.84
CA PHE A 173 -26.99 -5.02 -14.09
C PHE A 173 -27.14 -4.68 -15.58
N LEU A 174 -26.71 -5.55 -16.50
CA LEU A 174 -26.65 -5.29 -17.94
C LEU A 174 -27.50 -6.28 -18.73
N SER A 175 -28.46 -5.77 -19.52
CA SER A 175 -29.28 -6.62 -20.40
C SER A 175 -28.54 -7.13 -21.64
N ASP A 176 -27.53 -6.39 -22.11
CA ASP A 176 -26.66 -6.72 -23.25
C ASP A 176 -25.18 -6.55 -22.85
N VAL A 177 -24.56 -7.66 -22.43
CA VAL A 177 -23.21 -7.65 -21.83
C VAL A 177 -22.12 -8.06 -22.82
N ASN A 178 -21.10 -7.23 -22.93
CA ASN A 178 -19.79 -7.67 -23.43
C ASN A 178 -18.94 -8.12 -22.24
N ARG A 179 -19.03 -9.42 -21.89
CA ARG A 179 -18.37 -9.98 -20.70
C ARG A 179 -16.85 -9.80 -20.70
N LYS A 180 -16.20 -9.78 -21.88
CA LYS A 180 -14.75 -9.52 -21.99
C LYS A 180 -14.42 -8.07 -21.60
N LYS A 181 -15.21 -7.11 -22.08
CA LYS A 181 -15.07 -5.68 -21.71
C LYS A 181 -15.38 -5.45 -20.24
N LEU A 182 -16.44 -6.08 -19.74
CA LEU A 182 -16.83 -6.02 -18.33
C LEU A 182 -15.75 -6.59 -17.42
N ARG A 183 -15.24 -7.80 -17.69
CA ARG A 183 -14.15 -8.41 -16.92
C ARG A 183 -12.91 -7.53 -16.87
N LYS A 184 -12.51 -6.95 -18.01
CA LYS A 184 -11.36 -6.03 -18.06
C LYS A 184 -11.61 -4.78 -17.21
N TRP A 185 -12.84 -4.28 -17.18
CA TRP A 185 -13.19 -3.13 -16.35
C TRP A 185 -13.19 -3.49 -14.87
N VAL A 186 -13.86 -4.57 -14.46
CA VAL A 186 -13.88 -5.04 -13.06
C VAL A 186 -12.46 -5.25 -12.53
N LYS A 187 -11.60 -5.97 -13.29
CA LYS A 187 -10.21 -6.22 -12.91
C LYS A 187 -9.40 -4.94 -12.64
N ASN A 188 -9.76 -3.81 -13.27
CA ASN A 188 -8.95 -2.59 -13.24
C ASN A 188 -9.56 -1.44 -12.43
N ASN A 189 -10.86 -1.49 -12.11
CA ASN A 189 -11.59 -0.35 -11.52
C ASN A 189 -12.40 -0.75 -10.27
N VAL A 190 -12.41 -2.04 -9.92
CA VAL A 190 -13.00 -2.53 -8.67
C VAL A 190 -11.87 -3.09 -7.83
N THR A 191 -11.76 -2.60 -6.59
CA THR A 191 -10.75 -3.09 -5.64
C THR A 191 -10.92 -4.58 -5.40
N PRO A 192 -9.83 -5.38 -5.47
CA PRO A 192 -9.91 -6.82 -5.27
C PRO A 192 -10.46 -7.18 -3.90
N THR A 193 -11.43 -8.09 -3.89
CA THR A 193 -12.18 -8.46 -2.69
C THR A 193 -12.91 -9.78 -2.91
N ASP A 194 -13.13 -10.53 -1.83
CA ASP A 194 -13.93 -11.75 -1.77
C ASP A 194 -15.39 -11.47 -1.35
N ILE A 195 -15.77 -10.21 -1.10
CA ILE A 195 -17.13 -9.88 -0.63
C ILE A 195 -18.24 -10.40 -1.56
N PHE A 196 -17.96 -10.45 -2.86
CA PHE A 196 -18.91 -10.95 -3.87
C PHE A 196 -19.10 -12.47 -3.80
N GLU A 197 -18.15 -13.22 -3.22
CA GLU A 197 -18.33 -14.65 -2.92
C GLU A 197 -19.13 -14.86 -1.63
N ASP A 198 -18.95 -13.95 -0.67
CA ASP A 198 -19.47 -14.07 0.69
C ASP A 198 -20.94 -13.67 0.82
N THR A 199 -21.41 -12.70 0.03
CA THR A 199 -22.75 -12.14 0.15
C THR A 199 -23.31 -11.62 -1.18
N ASP A 200 -24.63 -11.78 -1.35
CA ASP A 200 -25.42 -11.15 -2.43
C ASP A 200 -26.20 -9.93 -1.91
N ASP A 201 -26.01 -9.53 -0.64
CA ASP A 201 -26.77 -8.44 -0.02
C ASP A 201 -26.20 -7.08 -0.47
N TYR A 202 -26.95 -6.36 -1.29
CA TYR A 202 -26.55 -5.03 -1.77
C TYR A 202 -26.22 -4.06 -0.65
N TRP A 203 -26.88 -4.16 0.52
CA TRP A 203 -26.56 -3.27 1.64
C TRP A 203 -25.14 -3.52 2.16
N GLU A 204 -24.76 -4.78 2.36
CA GLU A 204 -23.44 -5.15 2.86
C GLU A 204 -22.34 -4.76 1.86
N ILE A 205 -22.58 -4.97 0.56
CA ILE A 205 -21.64 -4.61 -0.50
C ILE A 205 -21.47 -3.09 -0.62
N ILE A 206 -22.56 -2.32 -0.59
CA ILE A 206 -22.49 -0.85 -0.64
C ILE A 206 -21.79 -0.30 0.60
N GLU A 207 -22.11 -0.83 1.79
CA GLU A 207 -21.46 -0.43 3.05
C GLU A 207 -19.96 -0.73 3.02
N TYR A 208 -19.56 -1.90 2.52
CA TYR A 208 -18.16 -2.27 2.37
C TYR A 208 -17.37 -1.27 1.51
N PHE A 209 -17.81 -1.00 0.29
CA PHE A 209 -17.10 -0.05 -0.57
C PHE A 209 -17.10 1.37 0.03
N GLY A 210 -18.21 1.78 0.66
CA GLY A 210 -18.29 3.04 1.39
C GLY A 210 -17.28 3.16 2.53
N ASP A 211 -17.08 2.09 3.31
CA ASP A 211 -16.09 2.01 4.39
C ASP A 211 -14.64 2.00 3.85
N CYS A 212 -14.42 1.39 2.68
CA CYS A 212 -13.18 1.45 1.91
C CYS A 212 -12.94 2.84 1.28
N GLY A 213 -13.91 3.76 1.33
CA GLY A 213 -13.81 5.09 0.72
C GLY A 213 -13.88 5.06 -0.82
N GLU A 214 -14.40 3.97 -1.38
CA GLU A 214 -14.56 3.74 -2.81
C GLU A 214 -16.04 3.68 -3.19
N ASP A 215 -16.31 3.90 -4.48
CA ASP A 215 -17.66 3.74 -5.03
C ASP A 215 -17.56 3.24 -6.48
N PRO A 216 -17.47 1.91 -6.69
CA PRO A 216 -17.41 1.35 -8.03
C PRO A 216 -18.71 1.54 -8.81
N PHE A 217 -19.83 1.83 -8.13
CA PHE A 217 -21.15 1.90 -8.75
C PHE A 217 -21.32 3.16 -9.60
N ILE A 218 -20.75 4.30 -9.18
CA ILE A 218 -20.78 5.55 -9.95
C ILE A 218 -20.06 5.37 -11.29
N GLU A 219 -18.83 4.85 -11.27
CA GLU A 219 -18.06 4.63 -12.49
C GLU A 219 -18.68 3.56 -13.38
N PHE A 220 -19.20 2.49 -12.78
CA PHE A 220 -19.94 1.46 -13.49
C PHE A 220 -21.14 2.04 -14.23
N PHE A 221 -21.95 2.87 -13.56
CA PHE A 221 -23.09 3.56 -14.16
C PHE A 221 -22.68 4.41 -15.36
N LEU A 222 -21.64 5.24 -15.19
CA LEU A 222 -21.11 6.10 -16.26
C LEU A 222 -20.59 5.30 -17.46
N LYS A 223 -19.98 4.13 -17.22
CA LYS A 223 -19.32 3.33 -18.26
C LYS A 223 -20.28 2.41 -19.02
N PHE A 224 -21.23 1.79 -18.32
CA PHE A 224 -22.05 0.71 -18.89
C PHE A 224 -23.54 1.04 -18.99
N SER A 225 -24.00 2.12 -18.34
CA SER A 225 -25.41 2.54 -18.38
C SER A 225 -26.38 1.38 -18.08
N PRO A 226 -26.28 0.79 -16.87
CA PRO A 226 -27.08 -0.38 -16.47
C PRO A 226 -28.59 -0.16 -16.58
N ASP A 227 -29.29 -1.23 -16.96
CA ASP A 227 -30.66 -1.14 -17.50
C ASP A 227 -31.60 -2.28 -17.05
N THR A 228 -31.24 -3.00 -15.98
CA THR A 228 -32.02 -4.13 -15.44
C THR A 228 -32.81 -3.76 -14.18
N GLU A 229 -33.75 -4.64 -13.78
CA GLU A 229 -34.53 -4.46 -12.53
C GLU A 229 -33.62 -4.59 -11.29
N GLU A 230 -32.57 -5.40 -11.39
CA GLU A 230 -31.55 -5.60 -10.36
C GLU A 230 -30.78 -4.29 -10.07
N TRP A 231 -30.49 -3.49 -11.10
CA TRP A 231 -29.89 -2.16 -10.92
C TRP A 231 -30.84 -1.17 -10.24
N GLU A 232 -32.14 -1.22 -10.57
CA GLU A 232 -33.15 -0.40 -9.89
C GLU A 232 -33.26 -0.77 -8.39
N GLU A 233 -33.14 -2.06 -8.06
CA GLU A 233 -33.12 -2.54 -6.68
C GLU A 233 -31.89 -2.05 -5.91
N LEU A 234 -30.69 -2.19 -6.48
CA LEU A 234 -29.45 -1.67 -5.90
C LEU A 234 -29.54 -0.16 -5.64
N ASN A 235 -30.08 0.61 -6.60
CA ASN A 235 -30.30 2.05 -6.41
C ASN A 235 -31.22 2.39 -5.25
N GLY A 236 -32.22 1.55 -4.97
CA GLY A 236 -33.10 1.73 -3.82
C GLY A 236 -32.34 1.66 -2.49
N PHE A 237 -31.45 0.68 -2.35
CA PHE A 237 -30.58 0.56 -1.18
C PHE A 237 -29.54 1.70 -1.11
N TYR A 238 -28.96 2.05 -2.26
CA TYR A 238 -28.00 3.15 -2.37
C TYR A 238 -28.64 4.49 -1.98
N GLU A 239 -29.86 4.80 -2.46
CA GLU A 239 -30.60 6.02 -2.09
C GLU A 239 -30.96 6.04 -0.60
N GLU A 240 -31.32 4.90 -0.01
CA GLU A 240 -31.58 4.81 1.42
C GLU A 240 -30.31 5.14 2.25
N MET A 241 -29.14 4.70 1.79
CA MET A 241 -27.86 4.90 2.48
C MET A 241 -27.31 6.32 2.28
N TRP A 242 -27.27 6.81 1.04
CA TRP A 242 -26.59 8.04 0.66
C TRP A 242 -27.53 9.24 0.45
N GLY A 243 -28.85 9.00 0.45
CA GLY A 243 -29.88 10.03 0.32
C GLY A 243 -30.16 10.47 -1.13
N CYS A 244 -29.52 9.85 -2.11
CA CYS A 244 -29.76 10.01 -3.54
C CYS A 244 -29.34 8.74 -4.30
N PRO A 245 -29.95 8.42 -5.46
CA PRO A 245 -29.54 7.29 -6.28
C PRO A 245 -28.14 7.52 -6.88
N VAL A 246 -27.49 6.45 -7.35
CA VAL A 246 -26.13 6.49 -7.89
C VAL A 246 -25.98 7.57 -8.99
N GLU A 247 -26.97 7.67 -9.87
CA GLU A 247 -26.98 8.62 -11.00
C GLU A 247 -26.98 10.10 -10.57
N GLU A 248 -27.45 10.39 -9.36
CA GLU A 248 -27.53 11.73 -8.80
C GLU A 248 -26.37 12.03 -7.83
N ASN A 249 -25.59 11.02 -7.44
CA ASN A 249 -24.42 11.15 -6.56
C ASN A 249 -23.12 11.47 -7.33
N ILE A 250 -23.24 11.88 -8.59
CA ILE A 250 -22.12 12.27 -9.45
C ILE A 250 -21.66 13.69 -9.07
N ASP A 251 -20.55 13.84 -8.34
CA ASP A 251 -19.96 15.15 -8.03
C ASP A 251 -19.42 15.86 -9.29
N GLU A 252 -19.25 17.20 -9.24
CA GLU A 252 -18.77 18.06 -10.33
C GLU A 252 -17.38 17.65 -10.88
N GLY A 253 -16.64 16.76 -10.19
CA GLY A 253 -15.36 16.19 -10.60
C GLY A 253 -15.43 14.94 -11.50
N TYR A 254 -16.53 14.19 -11.52
CA TYR A 254 -16.64 12.95 -12.31
C TYR A 254 -17.01 13.18 -13.78
N GLY A 255 -17.47 14.39 -14.13
CA GLY A 255 -17.95 14.74 -15.47
C GLY A 255 -16.95 15.43 -16.40
N GLU A 256 -15.82 15.95 -15.90
CA GLU A 256 -14.89 16.75 -16.73
C GLU A 256 -13.64 15.99 -17.22
N ASP A 257 -13.21 14.90 -16.57
CA ASP A 257 -11.98 14.16 -16.92
C ASP A 257 -12.21 12.72 -17.44
N PHE A 258 -13.45 12.21 -17.46
CA PHE A 258 -13.77 10.89 -18.01
C PHE A 258 -13.93 10.96 -19.54
N ASP A 259 -12.81 11.11 -20.25
CA ASP A 259 -12.76 10.90 -21.70
C ASP A 259 -13.29 9.48 -21.99
N PHE A 260 -14.50 9.38 -22.53
CA PHE A 260 -15.11 8.16 -23.05
C PHE A 260 -14.24 7.62 -24.21
N TYR A 261 -13.22 6.82 -23.87
CA TYR A 261 -12.48 6.05 -24.87
C TYR A 261 -13.36 4.88 -25.31
N ASP A 262 -14.11 5.10 -26.39
CA ASP A 262 -14.46 4.03 -27.33
C ASP A 262 -13.14 3.57 -27.98
N GLU A 263 -12.46 2.60 -27.37
CA GLU A 263 -11.63 1.68 -28.13
C GLU A 263 -12.58 0.66 -28.75
N ASP A 264 -13.11 1.02 -29.93
CA ASP A 264 -13.49 0.05 -30.96
C ASP A 264 -12.22 -0.69 -31.41
N ASP A 265 -11.71 -1.61 -30.59
CA ASP A 265 -10.72 -2.61 -31.00
C ASP A 265 -11.47 -3.89 -31.38
N ASP A 266 -12.03 -3.86 -32.60
CA ASP A 266 -12.26 -5.04 -33.44
C ASP A 266 -10.89 -5.62 -33.84
N ASP A 267 -10.17 -6.24 -32.90
CA ASP A 267 -9.07 -7.15 -33.23
C ASP A 267 -9.47 -8.58 -32.85
N ASP A 268 -10.04 -9.25 -33.85
CA ASP A 268 -10.00 -10.70 -34.05
C ASP A 268 -8.53 -11.15 -34.00
N ASP A 269 -8.09 -11.71 -32.88
CA ASP A 269 -7.03 -12.71 -32.88
C ASP A 269 -7.38 -13.83 -31.89
N ASP A 270 -7.84 -14.94 -32.49
CA ASP A 270 -7.88 -16.28 -31.91
C ASP A 270 -6.48 -16.65 -31.39
N ASP A 271 -6.38 -17.04 -30.12
CA ASP A 271 -5.49 -18.13 -29.71
C ASP A 271 -5.97 -18.72 -28.37
N GLU A 272 -6.67 -19.85 -28.47
CA GLU A 272 -6.91 -20.79 -27.38
C GLU A 272 -5.56 -21.32 -26.83
N ASP A 273 -5.48 -21.48 -25.51
CA ASP A 273 -4.52 -22.30 -24.77
C ASP A 273 -3.02 -22.03 -25.01
N ARG A 274 -2.45 -21.10 -24.24
CA ARG A 274 -1.06 -21.23 -23.75
C ARG A 274 -0.92 -20.83 -22.28
N ASP A 275 -0.97 -21.84 -21.42
CA ASP A 275 -0.19 -21.84 -20.19
C ASP A 275 1.31 -21.81 -20.55
N VAL A 276 1.87 -20.60 -20.54
CA VAL A 276 3.31 -20.34 -20.46
C VAL A 276 3.51 -19.13 -19.56
N ASN A 277 3.73 -19.38 -18.28
CA ASN A 277 4.72 -18.71 -17.44
C ASN A 277 5.39 -17.46 -18.08
N THR A 278 4.81 -16.28 -17.87
CA THR A 278 5.49 -14.98 -18.06
C THR A 278 5.35 -14.17 -16.79
N TRP A 279 6.15 -14.55 -15.79
CA TRP A 279 6.64 -13.60 -14.79
C TRP A 279 7.45 -12.52 -15.53
N ASP A 280 7.30 -11.26 -15.11
CA ASP A 280 7.92 -10.02 -15.61
C ASP A 280 7.14 -9.26 -16.70
N THR A 281 6.12 -8.49 -16.31
CA THR A 281 5.96 -7.14 -16.89
C THR A 281 5.20 -6.22 -15.92
N GLU A 282 5.91 -5.74 -14.89
CA GLU A 282 5.68 -4.36 -14.42
C GLU A 282 5.59 -3.44 -15.65
N PRO A 283 4.80 -2.35 -15.65
CA PRO A 283 4.94 -1.34 -16.69
C PRO A 283 6.37 -0.79 -16.62
N GLN A 284 7.26 -1.30 -17.47
CA GLN A 284 8.57 -0.71 -17.68
C GLN A 284 8.33 0.65 -18.32
N TYR A 285 8.21 1.67 -17.48
CA TYR A 285 8.19 3.04 -17.95
C TYR A 285 9.47 3.26 -18.76
N PRO A 286 9.39 3.83 -19.98
CA PRO A 286 10.55 4.03 -20.85
C PRO A 286 11.41 5.19 -20.33
N LEU A 287 11.99 5.01 -19.15
CA LEU A 287 12.92 5.93 -18.51
C LEU A 287 14.19 6.03 -19.34
N ASP A 288 14.67 7.26 -19.56
CA ASP A 288 15.97 7.48 -20.14
C ASP A 288 17.04 7.55 -19.04
N GLU A 289 18.10 6.78 -19.21
CA GLU A 289 19.31 6.97 -18.41
C GLU A 289 19.91 8.36 -18.68
N ILE A 290 20.03 9.18 -17.64
CA ILE A 290 20.63 10.52 -17.72
C ILE A 290 21.86 10.66 -16.82
N ASP A 291 23.02 10.89 -17.42
CA ASP A 291 24.27 11.16 -16.69
C ASP A 291 24.40 12.62 -16.24
N SER A 292 23.62 13.53 -16.82
CA SER A 292 23.61 14.96 -16.51
C SER A 292 22.32 15.62 -16.96
N MET A 293 21.81 16.57 -16.17
CA MET A 293 20.62 17.35 -16.49
C MET A 293 20.90 18.85 -16.38
N GLU A 294 20.57 19.62 -17.43
CA GLU A 294 20.60 21.08 -17.38
C GLU A 294 19.20 21.61 -17.00
N ILE A 295 19.07 22.14 -15.79
CA ILE A 295 17.78 22.65 -15.27
C ILE A 295 17.48 24.05 -15.80
N SER A 296 18.49 24.92 -15.87
CA SER A 296 18.31 26.30 -16.32
C SER A 296 17.95 26.35 -17.81
N GLY A 297 16.82 27.00 -18.15
CA GLY A 297 16.34 27.11 -19.53
C GLY A 297 15.57 25.89 -20.05
N SER A 298 15.51 24.78 -19.29
CA SER A 298 14.79 23.56 -19.65
C SER A 298 13.33 23.59 -19.22
N ALA A 299 12.49 22.93 -20.01
CA ALA A 299 11.07 22.76 -19.75
C ALA A 299 10.74 21.39 -19.15
N PHE A 300 10.09 21.41 -17.99
CA PHE A 300 9.69 20.24 -17.23
C PHE A 300 8.17 20.07 -17.24
N VAL A 301 7.72 18.83 -17.35
CA VAL A 301 6.34 18.44 -17.09
C VAL A 301 6.37 17.44 -15.95
N LEU A 302 5.68 17.74 -14.87
CA LEU A 302 5.55 16.86 -13.71
C LEU A 302 4.29 16.01 -13.87
N THR A 303 4.38 14.73 -13.55
CA THR A 303 3.21 13.83 -13.56
C THR A 303 3.33 12.72 -12.53
N GLY A 304 2.20 12.24 -12.03
CA GLY A 304 2.15 11.39 -10.86
C GLY A 304 2.24 12.19 -9.57
N ASP A 305 2.17 11.45 -8.47
CA ASP A 305 2.36 11.97 -7.12
C ASP A 305 3.83 11.86 -6.72
N PHE A 306 4.33 12.87 -6.01
CA PHE A 306 5.75 13.01 -5.69
C PHE A 306 5.97 12.66 -4.23
N GLN A 307 6.97 11.83 -3.91
CA GLN A 307 7.28 11.48 -2.52
C GLN A 307 8.09 12.57 -1.82
N ASN A 308 8.92 13.32 -2.56
CA ASN A 308 9.67 14.41 -1.99
C ASN A 308 8.80 15.66 -1.83
N CYS A 309 9.16 16.51 -0.87
CA CYS A 309 8.38 17.69 -0.47
C CYS A 309 7.00 17.35 0.14
N ASP A 310 6.90 16.27 0.93
CA ASP A 310 5.68 15.87 1.65
C ASP A 310 4.45 15.69 0.73
N GLY A 311 4.63 15.25 -0.52
CA GLY A 311 3.54 15.15 -1.49
C GLY A 311 3.26 16.43 -2.28
N ASP A 312 3.90 17.56 -1.93
CA ASP A 312 3.58 18.86 -2.54
C ASP A 312 4.32 19.10 -3.87
N ARG A 313 3.62 18.76 -4.96
CA ARG A 313 4.05 19.03 -6.34
C ARG A 313 4.38 20.50 -6.62
N ASP A 314 3.74 21.45 -5.93
CA ASP A 314 4.04 22.88 -6.11
C ASP A 314 5.38 23.27 -5.48
N GLU A 315 5.89 22.54 -4.49
CA GLU A 315 7.24 22.73 -3.98
C GLU A 315 8.31 22.23 -4.96
N VAL A 316 8.13 21.04 -5.53
CA VAL A 316 9.01 20.50 -6.59
C VAL A 316 9.11 21.49 -7.76
N LYS A 317 7.97 22.07 -8.14
CA LYS A 317 7.91 23.14 -9.16
C LYS A 317 8.71 24.38 -8.76
N LYS A 318 8.57 24.87 -7.53
CA LYS A 318 9.35 26.02 -7.02
C LYS A 318 10.86 25.74 -7.06
N MET A 319 11.29 24.52 -6.77
CA MET A 319 12.71 24.13 -6.81
C MET A 319 13.28 24.17 -8.24
N ILE A 320 12.53 23.65 -9.21
CA ILE A 320 12.90 23.71 -10.64
C ILE A 320 12.97 25.17 -11.10
N GLU A 321 11.97 25.98 -10.76
CA GLU A 321 11.91 27.41 -11.13
C GLU A 321 13.03 28.22 -10.47
N ALA A 322 13.40 27.90 -9.22
CA ALA A 322 14.50 28.55 -8.50
C ALA A 322 15.86 28.31 -9.18
N LYS A 323 16.05 27.15 -9.83
CA LYS A 323 17.24 26.83 -10.64
C LYS A 323 17.15 27.34 -12.09
N GLY A 324 16.10 28.07 -12.44
CA GLY A 324 15.90 28.69 -13.75
C GLY A 324 15.24 27.78 -14.79
N GLY A 325 14.68 26.65 -14.38
CA GLY A 325 13.82 25.81 -15.21
C GLY A 325 12.40 26.37 -15.30
N ARG A 326 11.57 25.77 -16.15
CA ARG A 326 10.16 26.16 -16.36
C ARG A 326 9.26 24.93 -16.31
N CYS A 327 8.28 24.92 -15.41
CA CYS A 327 7.29 23.85 -15.34
C CYS A 327 6.04 24.17 -16.17
N THR A 328 5.57 23.21 -16.95
CA THR A 328 4.35 23.32 -17.75
C THR A 328 3.41 22.14 -17.48
N GLY A 329 2.10 22.37 -17.53
CA GLY A 329 1.11 21.32 -17.24
C GLY A 329 0.89 20.29 -18.35
N ALA A 330 1.37 20.55 -19.57
CA ALA A 330 1.17 19.68 -20.73
C ALA A 330 2.47 19.44 -21.50
N VAL A 331 2.60 18.24 -22.07
CA VAL A 331 3.73 17.89 -22.96
C VAL A 331 3.56 18.62 -24.28
N SER A 332 4.62 19.30 -24.72
CA SER A 332 4.63 20.07 -25.96
C SER A 332 5.95 19.87 -26.69
N GLY A 333 6.05 20.32 -27.94
CA GLY A 333 7.31 20.29 -28.70
C GLY A 333 8.42 21.20 -28.16
N LYS A 334 8.20 21.86 -27.01
CA LYS A 334 9.20 22.64 -26.24
C LYS A 334 9.55 21.98 -24.91
N THR A 335 8.95 20.84 -24.56
CA THR A 335 9.26 20.09 -23.35
C THR A 335 10.62 19.43 -23.49
N ASN A 336 11.45 19.47 -22.44
CA ASN A 336 12.75 18.82 -22.39
C ASN A 336 12.71 17.56 -21.52
N TYR A 337 12.00 17.61 -20.39
CA TYR A 337 11.89 16.50 -19.44
C TYR A 337 10.43 16.28 -19.02
N LEU A 338 10.00 15.02 -19.05
CA LEU A 338 8.84 14.52 -18.33
C LEU A 338 9.36 13.82 -17.07
N VAL A 339 8.90 14.27 -15.91
CA VAL A 339 9.27 13.69 -14.61
C VAL A 339 8.10 12.87 -14.11
N LEU A 340 8.35 11.59 -13.87
CA LEU A 340 7.42 10.64 -13.27
C LEU A 340 7.61 10.64 -11.75
N GLY A 341 6.56 10.94 -11.00
CA GLY A 341 6.45 10.70 -9.56
C GLY A 341 6.17 9.22 -9.26
N ASP A 342 6.28 8.84 -7.99
CA ASP A 342 6.41 7.43 -7.54
C ASP A 342 5.08 6.68 -7.31
N PHE A 343 3.94 7.18 -7.78
CA PHE A 343 2.65 6.49 -7.63
C PHE A 343 1.87 6.36 -8.94
N GLY A 344 1.33 5.15 -9.13
CA GLY A 344 0.91 4.49 -10.37
C GLY A 344 -0.20 5.08 -11.23
N SER A 345 -0.65 6.33 -11.07
CA SER A 345 -1.93 6.76 -11.71
C SER A 345 -1.84 7.82 -12.81
N ALA A 346 -0.69 8.44 -13.13
CA ALA A 346 -0.70 9.58 -14.08
C ALA A 346 0.42 9.62 -15.15
N GLY A 347 1.10 8.50 -15.42
CA GLY A 347 2.19 8.44 -16.41
C GLY A 347 1.74 8.25 -17.87
N ALA A 348 0.81 7.33 -18.13
CA ALA A 348 0.57 6.75 -19.46
C ALA A 348 0.27 7.81 -20.55
N LYS A 349 -0.75 8.66 -20.35
CA LYS A 349 -1.15 9.70 -21.33
C LYS A 349 -0.02 10.69 -21.65
N LYS A 350 0.81 11.05 -20.67
CA LYS A 350 1.95 11.96 -20.90
C LYS A 350 3.15 11.25 -21.50
N ILE A 351 3.36 9.98 -21.19
CA ILE A 351 4.36 9.13 -21.85
C ILE A 351 4.02 8.99 -23.33
N ASP A 352 2.75 8.73 -23.68
CA ASP A 352 2.29 8.67 -25.07
C ASP A 352 2.49 10.00 -25.81
N GLN A 353 2.18 11.12 -25.16
CA GLN A 353 2.49 12.44 -25.71
C GLN A 353 3.99 12.65 -25.93
N VAL A 354 4.85 12.16 -25.03
CA VAL A 354 6.30 12.20 -25.23
C VAL A 354 6.72 11.33 -26.40
N MET A 355 6.17 10.12 -26.54
CA MET A 355 6.44 9.23 -27.68
C MET A 355 6.01 9.88 -29.01
N GLU A 356 4.86 10.54 -29.05
CA GLU A 356 4.38 11.28 -30.22
C GLU A 356 5.30 12.46 -30.57
N GLN A 357 5.80 13.21 -29.57
CA GLN A 357 6.78 14.28 -29.79
C GLN A 357 8.12 13.72 -30.29
N ARG A 358 8.57 12.57 -29.77
CA ARG A 358 9.77 11.87 -30.24
C ARG A 358 9.62 11.43 -31.70
N ALA A 359 8.47 10.89 -32.08
CA ALA A 359 8.16 10.54 -33.47
C ALA A 359 8.19 11.76 -34.40
N LYS A 360 7.87 12.95 -33.88
CA LYS A 360 8.00 14.26 -34.58
C LYS A 360 9.44 14.83 -34.56
N GLY A 361 10.42 14.06 -34.08
CA GLY A 361 11.84 14.42 -34.05
C GLY A 361 12.25 15.35 -32.90
N LYS A 362 11.48 15.37 -31.80
CA LYS A 362 11.83 16.11 -30.58
C LYS A 362 12.60 15.22 -29.62
N ASP A 363 13.56 15.81 -28.92
CA ASP A 363 14.33 15.12 -27.88
C ASP A 363 13.75 15.51 -26.52
N VAL A 364 12.79 14.71 -26.07
CA VAL A 364 12.14 14.84 -24.75
C VAL A 364 12.55 13.63 -23.94
N LYS A 365 13.10 13.82 -22.74
CA LYS A 365 13.52 12.73 -21.84
C LYS A 365 12.43 12.41 -20.81
N ILE A 366 12.28 11.14 -20.47
CA ILE A 366 11.41 10.66 -19.39
C ILE A 366 12.35 10.23 -18.27
N ILE A 367 12.15 10.79 -17.08
CA ILE A 367 13.02 10.55 -15.92
C ILE A 367 12.16 10.28 -14.69
N ALA A 368 12.70 9.54 -13.73
CA ALA A 368 12.06 9.35 -12.44
C ALA A 368 12.30 10.55 -11.52
N GLU A 369 11.49 10.67 -10.46
CA GLU A 369 11.64 11.68 -9.43
C GLU A 369 13.06 11.66 -8.82
N TYR A 370 13.60 10.48 -8.51
CA TYR A 370 14.96 10.35 -7.97
C TYR A 370 16.03 11.03 -8.85
N ASP A 371 15.92 10.89 -10.18
CA ASP A 371 16.85 11.54 -11.11
C ASP A 371 16.72 13.06 -11.09
N LEU A 372 15.50 13.59 -10.99
CA LEU A 372 15.29 15.04 -10.83
C LEU A 372 15.98 15.54 -9.55
N PHE A 373 15.76 14.86 -8.41
CA PHE A 373 16.31 15.27 -7.12
C PHE A 373 17.83 15.11 -7.01
N ARG A 374 18.41 14.19 -7.77
CA ARG A 374 19.88 14.07 -7.91
C ARG A 374 20.52 15.33 -8.51
N PHE A 375 19.79 16.08 -9.34
CA PHE A 375 20.30 17.28 -10.03
C PHE A 375 19.67 18.61 -9.55
N LEU A 376 18.56 18.56 -8.79
CA LEU A 376 18.05 19.66 -7.95
C LEU A 376 18.95 19.92 -6.72
#